data_AF-A0A1E3AEY5-F1
#
_entry.id   AF-A0A1E3AEY5-F1
#
_cell.length_a   1.000
_cell.length_b   1.000
_cell.length_c   1.000
_cell.angle_alpha   90.00
_cell.angle_beta   90.00
_cell.angle_gamma   90.00
#
_symmetry.space_group_name_H-M   'P 1'
#
loop_
_entity.id
_entity.type
_entity.pdbx_description
1 polymer ?
#
loop_
_entity_poly.entity_id
_entity_poly.type
_entity_poly.pdbx_seq_one_letter_code
_entity_poly.pdbx_strand_id
1 'polypeptide(L)'
;MGDTKIVYDEKFGITTFKREICAQLGEAFWNELVENIELPDIDSECKCQCHNMYLFMKRLEEMTDEETLKKILYKVRHGLHPSQCEWAHKEFMEAGNLDDFLKKHLNDELNGFIELNKEKKDFYGQEITDEVLTFIKENPKMLAPVRKGNKLYCMAFPCNMKEYLSVTDEKMKRYHACHCPFAKESILSENVVSSALCNCSLGHMMNFVEAFMDRELRGKVVHSVLNGDLICEYEIEIPDDIMQKYVTLEG
;
A
#
# COMPACT_ATOMS: atom_id res chain seq x y z
N MET A 1 3.79 3.35 -1.36
CA MET A 1 4.28 4.32 -2.37
C MET A 1 5.78 4.36 -2.24
N GLY A 2 6.53 4.84 -3.25
CA GLY A 2 7.96 5.15 -3.09
C GLY A 2 8.18 6.42 -2.25
N ASP A 3 7.44 6.59 -1.14
CA ASP A 3 7.48 7.79 -0.32
C ASP A 3 8.74 7.79 0.55
N THR A 4 9.56 8.83 0.37
CA THR A 4 10.85 8.99 1.06
C THR A 4 10.74 9.61 2.47
N LYS A 5 9.54 10.05 2.88
CA LYS A 5 9.29 10.82 4.11
C LYS A 5 8.53 10.04 5.21
N ILE A 6 8.04 8.82 4.94
CA ILE A 6 7.33 8.01 5.95
C ILE A 6 8.32 7.43 6.97
N VAL A 7 8.01 7.63 8.25
CA VAL A 7 8.71 7.00 9.38
C VAL A 7 7.84 5.85 9.90
N TYR A 8 8.35 4.63 9.84
CA TYR A 8 7.67 3.47 10.43
C TYR A 8 7.96 3.40 11.93
N ASP A 9 6.93 3.12 12.74
CA ASP A 9 7.17 2.63 14.11
C ASP A 9 7.44 1.12 14.07
N GLU A 10 8.27 0.62 14.97
CA GLU A 10 8.74 -0.77 14.98
C GLU A 10 7.65 -1.79 15.39
N LYS A 11 6.36 -1.42 15.47
CA LYS A 11 5.32 -2.27 16.09
C LYS A 11 4.26 -2.81 15.13
N PHE A 12 4.53 -2.87 13.83
CA PHE A 12 3.62 -3.54 12.90
C PHE A 12 3.67 -5.06 13.03
N GLY A 13 2.51 -5.68 13.24
CA GLY A 13 2.38 -7.13 13.30
C GLY A 13 0.94 -7.57 13.56
N ILE A 14 0.75 -8.82 13.99
CA ILE A 14 -0.58 -9.40 14.29
C ILE A 14 -1.34 -8.63 15.38
N THR A 15 -0.63 -7.93 16.26
CA THR A 15 -1.22 -7.05 17.29
C THR A 15 -1.97 -5.87 16.68
N THR A 16 -1.53 -5.34 15.54
CA THR A 16 -2.24 -4.30 14.78
C THR A 16 -3.56 -4.84 14.24
N PHE A 17 -3.54 -6.04 13.65
CA PHE A 17 -4.77 -6.71 13.20
C PHE A 17 -5.74 -6.94 14.38
N LYS A 18 -5.23 -7.46 15.50
CA LYS A 18 -6.04 -7.64 16.72
C LYS A 18 -6.74 -6.36 17.13
N ARG A 19 -6.00 -5.23 17.19
CA ARG A 19 -6.56 -3.94 17.59
C ARG A 19 -7.73 -3.52 16.70
N GLU A 20 -7.55 -3.58 15.38
CA GLU A 20 -8.59 -3.14 14.43
C GLU A 20 -9.77 -4.12 14.37
N ILE A 21 -9.52 -5.43 14.48
CA ILE A 21 -10.57 -6.45 14.57
C ILE A 21 -11.39 -6.25 15.86
N CYS A 22 -10.73 -6.11 17.01
CA CYS A 22 -11.42 -5.86 18.28
C CYS A 22 -12.21 -4.54 18.27
N ALA A 23 -11.67 -3.49 17.65
CA ALA A 23 -12.37 -2.20 17.54
C ALA A 23 -13.66 -2.30 16.72
N GLN A 24 -13.70 -3.16 15.70
CA GLN A 24 -14.85 -3.29 14.80
C GLN A 24 -15.82 -4.42 15.21
N LEU A 25 -15.32 -5.51 15.79
CA LEU A 25 -16.06 -6.77 16.03
C LEU A 25 -16.01 -7.24 17.49
N GLY A 26 -15.20 -6.61 18.34
CA GLY A 26 -15.08 -6.94 19.76
C GLY A 26 -14.11 -8.08 20.08
N GLU A 27 -13.73 -8.19 21.36
CA GLU A 27 -12.76 -9.20 21.82
C GLU A 27 -13.27 -10.64 21.73
N ALA A 28 -14.58 -10.85 21.89
CA ALA A 28 -15.18 -12.18 21.77
C ALA A 28 -14.96 -12.77 20.36
N PHE A 29 -15.16 -11.95 19.33
CA PHE A 29 -14.88 -12.32 17.93
C PHE A 29 -13.41 -12.67 17.74
N TRP A 30 -12.49 -11.84 18.27
CA TRP A 30 -11.05 -12.13 18.19
C TRP A 30 -10.71 -13.46 18.83
N ASN A 31 -11.24 -13.76 20.02
CA ASN A 31 -10.95 -15.00 20.72
C ASN A 31 -11.43 -16.24 19.94
N GLU A 32 -12.61 -16.16 19.32
CA GLU A 32 -13.14 -17.22 18.44
C GLU A 32 -12.32 -17.37 17.15
N LEU A 33 -11.96 -16.25 16.52
CA LEU A 33 -11.14 -16.23 15.31
C LEU A 33 -9.81 -16.98 15.51
N VAL A 34 -9.15 -16.73 16.64
CA VAL A 34 -7.82 -17.27 16.92
C VAL A 34 -7.83 -18.60 17.66
N GLU A 35 -9.01 -19.15 17.95
CA GLU A 35 -9.13 -20.39 18.68
C GLU A 35 -8.54 -21.57 17.89
N ASN A 36 -7.59 -22.29 18.51
CA ASN A 36 -6.94 -23.46 17.92
C ASN A 36 -6.22 -23.19 16.58
N ILE A 37 -5.78 -21.96 16.31
CA ILE A 37 -4.89 -21.64 15.19
C ILE A 37 -3.56 -21.07 15.70
N GLU A 38 -2.49 -21.33 14.96
CA GLU A 38 -1.23 -20.64 15.16
C GLU A 38 -1.36 -19.23 14.57
N LEU A 39 -1.07 -18.21 15.39
CA LEU A 39 -1.13 -16.82 14.94
C LEU A 39 0.04 -16.53 14.00
N PRO A 40 -0.19 -15.80 12.89
CA PRO A 40 0.90 -15.41 12.01
C PRO A 40 1.84 -14.44 12.71
N ASP A 41 3.13 -14.63 12.47
CA ASP A 41 4.21 -13.85 13.07
C ASP A 41 5.11 -13.31 11.96
N ILE A 42 5.29 -11.99 11.93
CA ILE A 42 5.92 -11.29 10.81
C ILE A 42 7.36 -11.73 10.55
N ASP A 43 8.06 -12.18 11.60
CA ASP A 43 9.47 -12.57 11.56
C ASP A 43 9.67 -14.04 11.17
N SER A 44 8.60 -14.84 11.21
CA SER A 44 8.67 -16.28 11.01
C SER A 44 7.73 -16.83 9.94
N GLU A 45 6.75 -16.07 9.46
CA GLU A 45 5.83 -16.50 8.38
C GLU A 45 6.58 -17.00 7.14
N CYS A 46 7.74 -16.43 6.83
CA CYS A 46 8.48 -16.85 5.65
C CYS A 46 8.94 -18.32 5.74
N LYS A 47 9.13 -18.85 6.96
CA LYS A 47 9.57 -20.24 7.21
C LYS A 47 8.46 -21.25 6.95
N CYS A 48 7.20 -20.82 6.98
CA CYS A 48 6.03 -21.66 6.70
C CYS A 48 5.28 -21.23 5.42
N GLN A 49 5.94 -20.46 4.54
CA GLN A 49 5.34 -19.94 3.31
C GLN A 49 4.05 -19.13 3.54
N CYS A 50 4.00 -18.40 4.65
CA CYS A 50 2.86 -17.63 5.13
C CYS A 50 1.59 -18.48 5.37
N HIS A 51 1.75 -19.76 5.71
CA HIS A 51 0.62 -20.67 5.92
C HIS A 51 -0.30 -20.23 7.07
N ASN A 52 0.26 -19.72 8.16
CA ASN A 52 -0.54 -19.27 9.30
C ASN A 52 -1.38 -18.05 8.90
N MET A 53 -0.82 -17.11 8.13
CA MET A 53 -1.59 -15.98 7.61
C MET A 53 -2.68 -16.43 6.65
N TYR A 54 -2.41 -17.43 5.80
CA TYR A 54 -3.42 -17.99 4.91
C TYR A 54 -4.61 -18.54 5.72
N LEU A 55 -4.36 -19.33 6.76
CA LEU A 55 -5.42 -19.87 7.63
C LEU A 55 -6.17 -18.77 8.38
N PHE A 56 -5.44 -17.79 8.92
CA PHE A 56 -6.01 -16.64 9.62
C PHE A 56 -6.96 -15.83 8.72
N MET A 57 -6.50 -15.47 7.51
CA MET A 57 -7.31 -14.71 6.55
C MET A 57 -8.52 -15.49 6.07
N LYS A 58 -8.35 -16.79 5.78
CA LYS A 58 -9.45 -17.66 5.38
C LYS A 58 -10.54 -17.71 6.44
N ARG A 59 -10.17 -17.93 7.71
CA ARG A 59 -11.16 -17.97 8.79
C ARG A 59 -11.80 -16.60 9.03
N LEU A 60 -11.02 -15.52 8.96
CA LEU A 60 -11.57 -14.16 9.11
C LEU A 60 -12.62 -13.88 8.03
N GLU A 61 -12.35 -14.24 6.77
CA GLU A 61 -13.30 -14.14 5.66
C GLU A 61 -14.57 -15.00 5.85
N GLU A 62 -14.45 -16.18 6.45
CA GLU A 62 -15.59 -17.04 6.75
C GLU A 62 -16.48 -16.49 7.89
N MET A 63 -15.91 -15.69 8.79
CA MET A 63 -16.57 -15.17 9.99
C MET A 63 -17.17 -13.77 9.84
N THR A 64 -16.83 -13.02 8.79
CA THR A 64 -17.35 -11.65 8.58
C THR A 64 -17.68 -11.38 7.12
N ASP A 65 -18.51 -10.35 6.88
CA ASP A 65 -18.85 -9.93 5.52
C ASP A 65 -17.70 -9.14 4.87
N GLU A 66 -17.71 -9.08 3.53
CA GLU A 66 -16.65 -8.47 2.74
C GLU A 66 -16.46 -6.96 3.02
N GLU A 67 -17.54 -6.23 3.31
CA GLU A 67 -17.48 -4.80 3.58
C GLU A 67 -16.78 -4.53 4.92
N THR A 68 -17.18 -5.27 5.95
CA THR A 68 -16.56 -5.20 7.28
C THR A 68 -15.08 -5.62 7.22
N LEU A 69 -14.76 -6.69 6.51
CA LEU A 69 -13.37 -7.15 6.31
C LEU A 69 -12.49 -6.07 5.68
N LYS A 70 -12.94 -5.48 4.57
CA LYS A 70 -12.20 -4.42 3.87
C LYS A 70 -11.96 -3.24 4.79
N LYS A 71 -12.96 -2.82 5.57
CA LYS A 71 -12.84 -1.72 6.53
C LYS A 71 -11.81 -2.00 7.62
N ILE A 72 -11.80 -3.21 8.18
CA ILE A 72 -10.82 -3.62 9.19
C ILE A 72 -9.41 -3.58 8.60
N LEU A 73 -9.19 -4.27 7.48
CA LEU A 73 -7.87 -4.37 6.84
C LEU A 73 -7.36 -3.00 6.41
N TYR A 74 -8.25 -2.14 5.92
CA TYR A 74 -7.95 -0.74 5.62
C TYR A 74 -7.42 0.04 6.83
N LYS A 75 -7.96 -0.20 8.03
CA LYS A 75 -7.51 0.43 9.27
C LYS A 75 -6.27 -0.22 9.87
N VAL A 76 -5.87 -1.41 9.41
CA VAL A 76 -4.56 -1.98 9.77
C VAL A 76 -3.43 -1.12 9.22
N ARG A 77 -3.51 -0.69 7.95
CA ARG A 77 -2.64 0.31 7.27
C ARG A 77 -1.16 0.31 7.67
N HIS A 78 -0.58 -0.88 7.88
CA HIS A 78 0.81 -1.06 8.32
C HIS A 78 1.14 -0.38 9.67
N GLY A 79 0.14 -0.17 10.53
CA GLY A 79 0.30 0.55 11.80
C GLY A 79 0.43 2.07 11.65
N LEU A 80 0.41 2.60 10.43
CA LEU A 80 0.61 4.02 10.17
C LEU A 80 -0.67 4.84 10.39
N HIS A 81 -0.51 6.15 10.48
CA HIS A 81 -1.61 7.11 10.63
C HIS A 81 -1.41 8.32 9.70
N PRO A 82 -2.48 8.94 9.16
CA PRO A 82 -2.36 10.12 8.30
C PRO A 82 -1.62 11.28 8.95
N SER A 83 -1.63 11.38 10.29
CA SER A 83 -0.87 12.39 11.05
C SER A 83 0.64 12.38 10.74
N GLN A 84 1.19 11.24 10.33
CA GLN A 84 2.59 11.12 9.93
C GLN A 84 2.90 11.83 8.60
N CYS A 85 1.86 12.17 7.84
CA CYS A 85 1.92 12.90 6.58
C CYS A 85 1.29 14.30 6.68
N GLU A 86 1.12 14.87 7.89
CA GLU A 86 0.50 16.20 8.11
C GLU A 86 1.14 17.34 7.28
N TRP A 87 2.44 17.22 7.00
CA TRP A 87 3.16 18.16 6.14
C TRP A 87 2.51 18.30 4.75
N ALA A 88 1.91 17.22 4.23
CA ALA A 88 1.31 17.17 2.91
C ALA A 88 0.08 18.08 2.83
N HIS A 89 -0.68 18.22 3.92
CA HIS A 89 -1.82 19.14 3.98
C HIS A 89 -1.37 20.58 3.81
N LYS A 90 -0.30 20.97 4.50
CA LYS A 90 0.26 22.32 4.39
C LYS A 90 0.73 22.60 2.97
N GLU A 91 1.48 21.69 2.36
CA GLU A 91 1.95 21.83 0.98
C GLU A 91 0.79 21.90 -0.03
N PHE A 92 -0.28 21.13 0.18
CA PHE A 92 -1.47 21.19 -0.67
C PHE A 92 -2.20 22.54 -0.54
N MET A 93 -2.36 23.05 0.68
CA MET A 93 -2.99 24.35 0.91
C MET A 93 -2.17 25.52 0.34
N GLU A 94 -0.83 25.43 0.40
CA GLU A 94 0.07 26.40 -0.22
C GLU A 94 0.01 26.39 -1.75
N ALA A 95 -0.11 25.19 -2.35
CA ALA A 95 -0.29 25.06 -3.79
C ALA A 95 -1.64 25.63 -4.27
N GLY A 96 -2.71 25.46 -3.47
CA GLY A 96 -4.04 25.97 -3.79
C GLY A 96 -4.73 25.29 -4.99
N ASN A 97 -4.05 24.34 -5.63
CA ASN A 97 -4.53 23.55 -6.76
C ASN A 97 -4.02 22.10 -6.63
N LEU A 98 -4.90 21.14 -6.86
CA LEU A 98 -4.61 19.72 -6.70
C LEU A 98 -3.61 19.20 -7.74
N ASP A 99 -3.72 19.63 -9.00
CA ASP A 99 -2.80 19.19 -10.05
C ASP A 99 -1.41 19.77 -9.86
N ASP A 100 -1.31 21.04 -9.46
CA ASP A 100 -0.02 21.67 -9.16
C ASP A 100 0.65 21.01 -7.95
N PHE A 101 -0.10 20.69 -6.91
CA PHE A 101 0.40 19.95 -5.75
C PHE A 101 0.92 18.56 -6.15
N LEU A 102 0.13 17.76 -6.86
CA LEU A 102 0.53 16.42 -7.29
C LEU A 102 1.73 16.46 -8.23
N LYS A 103 1.79 17.42 -9.14
CA LYS A 103 2.91 17.62 -10.07
C LYS A 103 4.18 18.03 -9.32
N LYS A 104 4.08 18.95 -8.35
CA LYS A 104 5.21 19.32 -7.49
C LYS A 104 5.71 18.09 -6.72
N HIS A 105 4.81 17.37 -6.06
CA HIS A 105 5.17 16.19 -5.28
C HIS A 105 5.83 15.11 -6.14
N LEU A 106 5.29 14.81 -7.33
CA LEU A 106 5.91 13.88 -8.28
C LEU A 106 7.33 14.31 -8.67
N ASN A 107 7.53 15.59 -8.97
CA ASN A 107 8.85 16.11 -9.34
C ASN A 107 9.84 16.01 -8.18
N ASP A 108 9.40 16.33 -6.96
CA ASP A 108 10.24 16.24 -5.76
C ASP A 108 10.69 14.80 -5.50
N GLU A 109 9.76 13.83 -5.52
CA GLU A 109 10.11 12.41 -5.36
C GLU A 109 11.01 11.92 -6.50
N LEU A 110 10.69 12.25 -7.77
CA LEU A 110 11.49 11.84 -8.92
C LEU A 110 12.93 12.38 -8.83
N ASN A 111 13.09 13.64 -8.42
CA ASN A 111 14.42 14.23 -8.19
C ASN A 111 15.18 13.50 -7.07
N GLY A 112 14.47 13.10 -6.01
CA GLY A 112 15.04 12.25 -4.95
C GLY A 112 15.60 10.94 -5.49
N PHE A 113 14.83 10.22 -6.31
CA PHE A 113 15.28 8.97 -6.93
C PHE A 113 16.44 9.18 -7.92
N ILE A 114 16.46 10.29 -8.67
CA ILE A 114 17.57 10.64 -9.56
C ILE A 114 18.86 10.85 -8.75
N GLU A 115 18.80 11.57 -7.63
CA GLU A 115 19.97 11.75 -6.77
C GLU A 115 20.41 10.44 -6.10
N LEU A 116 19.48 9.57 -5.65
CA LEU A 116 19.83 8.24 -5.13
C LEU A 116 20.62 7.41 -6.15
N ASN A 117 20.17 7.34 -7.40
CA ASN A 117 20.86 6.65 -8.49
C ASN A 117 22.26 7.22 -8.78
N LYS A 118 22.37 8.55 -8.81
CA LYS A 118 23.61 9.29 -9.08
C LYS A 118 24.64 9.09 -7.96
N GLU A 119 24.20 9.12 -6.71
CA GLU A 119 25.03 8.92 -5.52
C GLU A 119 25.27 7.45 -5.18
N LYS A 120 24.68 6.52 -5.95
CA LYS A 120 24.75 5.06 -5.72
C LYS A 120 24.26 4.67 -4.31
N LYS A 121 23.24 5.38 -3.83
CA LYS A 121 22.52 5.06 -2.60
C LYS A 121 21.32 4.14 -2.91
N ASP A 122 20.90 3.41 -1.89
CA ASP A 122 19.71 2.57 -1.96
C ASP A 122 18.44 3.29 -1.47
N PHE A 123 17.29 2.77 -1.88
CA PHE A 123 15.98 3.07 -1.31
C PHE A 123 15.52 1.85 -0.51
N TYR A 124 15.62 1.92 0.82
CA TYR A 124 15.30 0.82 1.73
C TYR A 124 16.02 -0.50 1.36
N GLY A 125 17.32 -0.42 1.07
CA GLY A 125 18.15 -1.56 0.67
C GLY A 125 18.04 -1.95 -0.81
N GLN A 126 17.22 -1.26 -1.61
CA GLN A 126 17.11 -1.49 -3.04
C GLN A 126 17.96 -0.50 -3.85
N GLU A 127 18.88 -1.00 -4.67
CA GLU A 127 19.65 -0.18 -5.60
C GLU A 127 18.74 0.49 -6.65
N ILE A 128 18.89 1.80 -6.85
CA ILE A 128 18.20 2.53 -7.91
C ILE A 128 19.09 2.56 -9.15
N THR A 129 18.94 1.59 -10.04
CA THR A 129 19.66 1.54 -11.34
C THR A 129 19.01 2.44 -12.40
N ASP A 130 19.66 2.62 -13.54
CA ASP A 130 19.11 3.40 -14.66
C ASP A 130 17.84 2.76 -15.24
N GLU A 131 17.77 1.44 -15.22
CA GLU A 131 16.58 0.67 -15.61
C GLU A 131 15.41 0.93 -14.64
N VAL A 132 15.70 0.96 -13.33
CA VAL A 132 14.72 1.32 -12.30
C VAL A 132 14.21 2.74 -12.50
N LEU A 133 15.11 3.71 -12.74
CA LEU A 133 14.72 5.09 -13.03
C LEU A 133 13.86 5.22 -14.30
N THR A 134 14.19 4.46 -15.34
CA THR A 134 13.41 4.45 -16.58
C THR A 134 12.00 3.94 -16.31
N PHE A 135 11.88 2.82 -15.59
CA PHE A 135 10.59 2.26 -15.21
C PHE A 135 9.75 3.23 -14.37
N ILE A 136 10.37 3.91 -13.40
CA ILE A 136 9.71 4.92 -12.56
C ILE A 136 9.16 6.08 -13.40
N LYS A 137 9.95 6.60 -14.36
CA LYS A 137 9.52 7.69 -15.26
C LYS A 137 8.34 7.29 -16.13
N GLU A 138 8.29 6.04 -16.56
CA GLU A 138 7.16 5.49 -17.32
C GLU A 138 5.93 5.21 -16.45
N ASN A 139 6.11 5.10 -15.12
CA ASN A 139 5.06 4.77 -14.16
C ASN A 139 4.99 5.80 -13.01
N PRO A 140 4.66 7.08 -13.29
CA PRO A 140 4.69 8.16 -12.29
C PRO A 140 3.79 7.92 -11.07
N LYS A 141 2.70 7.15 -11.25
CA LYS A 141 1.79 6.69 -10.17
C LYS A 141 2.47 5.88 -9.06
N MET A 142 3.71 5.44 -9.27
CA MET A 142 4.51 4.74 -8.26
C MET A 142 5.11 5.68 -7.21
N LEU A 143 5.41 6.92 -7.60
CA LEU A 143 6.01 7.94 -6.74
C LEU A 143 4.98 8.88 -6.15
N ALA A 144 3.96 9.27 -6.93
CA ALA A 144 2.91 10.19 -6.49
C ALA A 144 1.56 9.78 -7.07
N PRO A 145 0.43 10.07 -6.39
CA PRO A 145 -0.89 9.83 -6.97
C PRO A 145 -1.09 10.57 -8.30
N VAL A 146 -1.59 9.89 -9.31
CA VAL A 146 -1.90 10.49 -10.62
C VAL A 146 -3.41 10.68 -10.76
N ARG A 147 -3.86 11.92 -10.98
CA ARG A 147 -5.28 12.23 -11.17
C ARG A 147 -5.77 11.89 -12.58
N LYS A 148 -6.97 11.29 -12.66
CA LYS A 148 -7.76 11.17 -13.90
C LYS A 148 -9.23 11.44 -13.55
N GLY A 149 -9.77 12.56 -14.01
CA GLY A 149 -11.12 13.00 -13.60
C GLY A 149 -11.20 13.20 -12.08
N ASN A 150 -12.19 12.58 -11.45
CA ASN A 150 -12.42 12.61 -10.00
C ASN A 150 -11.75 11.46 -9.24
N LYS A 151 -10.67 10.90 -9.78
CA LYS A 151 -9.96 9.75 -9.19
C LYS A 151 -8.47 9.96 -9.16
N LEU A 152 -7.82 9.46 -8.12
CA LEU A 152 -6.38 9.30 -8.03
C LEU A 152 -6.00 7.84 -8.22
N TYR A 153 -4.90 7.60 -8.93
CA TYR A 153 -4.32 6.29 -9.15
C TYR A 153 -2.93 6.21 -8.53
N CYS A 154 -2.71 5.17 -7.72
CA CYS A 154 -1.43 4.88 -7.10
C CYS A 154 -0.97 3.47 -7.49
N MET A 155 0.34 3.28 -7.61
CA MET A 155 0.97 1.99 -7.85
C MET A 155 1.94 1.68 -6.71
N ALA A 156 1.96 0.43 -6.26
CA ALA A 156 2.97 -0.01 -5.31
C ALA A 156 4.34 -0.08 -6.00
N PHE A 157 5.37 0.42 -5.32
CA PHE A 157 6.76 0.17 -5.70
C PHE A 157 7.10 -1.29 -5.39
N PRO A 158 7.55 -2.14 -6.33
CA PRO A 158 8.00 -3.51 -6.05
C PRO A 158 9.03 -3.62 -4.92
N CYS A 159 9.04 -4.73 -4.18
CA CYS A 159 9.97 -4.90 -3.05
C CYS A 159 11.39 -5.27 -3.47
N ASN A 160 11.57 -5.73 -4.71
CA ASN A 160 12.87 -5.94 -5.31
C ASN A 160 12.77 -5.55 -6.78
N MET A 161 13.00 -4.27 -7.06
CA MET A 161 12.89 -3.70 -8.40
C MET A 161 13.80 -4.39 -9.42
N LYS A 162 15.06 -4.63 -9.06
CA LYS A 162 16.04 -5.24 -9.95
C LYS A 162 15.57 -6.60 -10.44
N GLU A 163 15.17 -7.47 -9.52
CA GLU A 163 14.66 -8.80 -9.88
C GLU A 163 13.29 -8.72 -10.56
N TYR A 164 12.40 -7.84 -10.12
CA TYR A 164 11.09 -7.63 -10.75
C TYR A 164 11.18 -7.26 -12.24
N LEU A 165 12.21 -6.47 -12.61
CA LEU A 165 12.45 -6.06 -13.99
C LEU A 165 13.15 -7.15 -14.82
N SER A 166 13.99 -8.00 -14.20
CA SER A 166 14.78 -9.02 -14.90
C SER A 166 14.02 -10.32 -15.16
N VAL A 167 13.10 -10.71 -14.26
CA VAL A 167 12.41 -12.00 -14.38
C VAL A 167 11.26 -11.97 -15.40
N THR A 168 11.15 -13.05 -16.17
CA THR A 168 10.07 -13.27 -17.15
C THR A 168 8.97 -14.17 -16.61
N ASP A 169 9.28 -15.06 -15.65
CA ASP A 169 8.30 -15.90 -14.99
C ASP A 169 7.33 -15.04 -14.17
N GLU A 170 6.03 -15.14 -14.47
CA GLU A 170 4.99 -14.30 -13.86
C GLU A 170 4.87 -14.53 -12.36
N LYS A 171 5.08 -15.77 -11.89
CA LYS A 171 5.01 -16.12 -10.47
C LYS A 171 6.15 -15.47 -9.70
N MET A 172 7.37 -15.51 -10.24
CA MET A 172 8.54 -14.82 -9.68
C MET A 172 8.41 -13.31 -9.78
N LYS A 173 7.82 -12.79 -10.85
CA LYS A 173 7.57 -11.35 -11.00
C LYS A 173 6.64 -10.84 -9.90
N ARG A 174 5.54 -11.55 -9.64
CA ARG A 174 4.63 -11.30 -8.52
C ARG A 174 5.35 -11.39 -7.17
N TYR A 175 6.17 -12.41 -6.99
CA TYR A 175 6.97 -12.58 -5.78
C TYR A 175 7.89 -11.38 -5.54
N HIS A 176 8.63 -10.89 -6.55
CA HIS A 176 9.50 -9.71 -6.43
C HIS A 176 8.75 -8.38 -6.33
N ALA A 177 7.46 -8.35 -6.65
CA ALA A 177 6.60 -7.19 -6.42
C ALA A 177 6.04 -7.11 -4.99
N CYS A 178 5.73 -8.24 -4.35
CA CYS A 178 5.06 -8.25 -3.05
C CYS A 178 6.00 -7.87 -1.88
N HIS A 179 5.63 -6.81 -1.16
CA HIS A 179 6.32 -6.34 0.07
C HIS A 179 5.91 -7.07 1.33
N CYS A 180 4.69 -7.63 1.38
CA CYS A 180 4.08 -8.04 2.64
C CYS A 180 4.73 -9.32 3.18
N PRO A 181 5.40 -9.31 4.36
CA PRO A 181 6.00 -10.52 4.92
C PRO A 181 4.95 -11.59 5.27
N PHE A 182 3.72 -11.17 5.55
CA PHE A 182 2.58 -12.05 5.80
C PHE A 182 2.01 -12.72 4.55
N ALA A 183 2.47 -12.38 3.34
CA ALA A 183 1.86 -12.92 2.11
C ALA A 183 2.83 -13.28 1.01
N LYS A 184 4.01 -12.65 0.96
CA LYS A 184 4.98 -12.78 -0.12
C LYS A 184 5.36 -14.23 -0.40
N GLU A 185 5.72 -15.01 0.62
CA GLU A 185 6.10 -16.41 0.41
C GLU A 185 4.93 -17.31 -0.02
N SER A 186 3.69 -16.96 0.31
CA SER A 186 2.52 -17.73 -0.13
C SER A 186 2.35 -17.76 -1.65
N ILE A 187 2.87 -16.74 -2.36
CA ILE A 187 2.89 -16.70 -3.83
C ILE A 187 3.64 -17.91 -4.39
N LEU A 188 4.63 -18.43 -3.66
CA LEU A 188 5.41 -19.60 -4.06
C LEU A 188 4.70 -20.93 -3.72
N SER A 189 3.70 -20.91 -2.83
CA SER A 189 2.96 -22.08 -2.38
C SER A 189 1.74 -22.40 -3.26
N GLU A 190 1.04 -23.50 -2.96
CA GLU A 190 -0.26 -23.83 -3.57
C GLU A 190 -1.41 -22.97 -3.02
N ASN A 191 -1.29 -22.52 -1.76
CA ASN A 191 -2.33 -21.77 -1.04
C ASN A 191 -1.89 -20.32 -0.85
N VAL A 192 -2.17 -19.49 -1.85
CA VAL A 192 -1.86 -18.05 -1.79
C VAL A 192 -2.77 -17.37 -0.77
N VAL A 193 -2.20 -16.51 0.07
CA VAL A 193 -2.97 -15.65 1.00
C VAL A 193 -3.93 -14.77 0.20
N SER A 194 -5.17 -14.66 0.68
CA SER A 194 -6.22 -13.89 0.00
C SER A 194 -5.80 -12.45 -0.30
N SER A 195 -6.18 -11.98 -1.49
CA SER A 195 -5.94 -10.60 -1.93
C SER A 195 -6.75 -9.57 -1.14
N ALA A 196 -7.75 -9.99 -0.34
CA ALA A 196 -8.43 -9.10 0.61
C ALA A 196 -7.43 -8.43 1.56
N LEU A 197 -6.36 -9.14 1.95
CA LEU A 197 -5.26 -8.61 2.77
C LEU A 197 -4.64 -7.34 2.18
N CYS A 198 -4.65 -7.18 0.85
CA CYS A 198 -4.11 -5.99 0.18
C CYS A 198 -4.86 -4.69 0.51
N ASN A 199 -6.04 -4.75 1.14
CA ASN A 199 -6.69 -3.55 1.71
C ASN A 199 -5.84 -2.92 2.84
N CYS A 200 -4.95 -3.69 3.50
CA CYS A 200 -3.94 -3.14 4.40
C CYS A 200 -2.93 -2.26 3.65
N SER A 201 -2.53 -2.67 2.44
CA SER A 201 -1.65 -1.86 1.58
C SER A 201 -2.38 -0.66 0.95
N LEU A 202 -3.68 -0.78 0.65
CA LEU A 202 -4.52 0.38 0.34
C LEU A 202 -4.51 1.39 1.50
N GLY A 203 -4.70 0.91 2.73
CA GLY A 203 -4.60 1.74 3.94
C GLY A 203 -3.25 2.45 4.08
N HIS A 204 -2.14 1.76 3.76
CA HIS A 204 -0.81 2.37 3.71
C HIS A 204 -0.75 3.56 2.75
N MET A 205 -1.22 3.38 1.51
CA MET A 205 -1.27 4.44 0.50
C MET A 205 -2.16 5.61 0.92
N MET A 206 -3.25 5.30 1.60
CA MET A 206 -4.25 6.28 1.99
C MET A 206 -3.79 7.20 3.11
N ASN A 207 -2.75 6.85 3.88
CA ASN A 207 -2.19 7.78 4.87
C ASN A 207 -1.75 9.10 4.24
N PHE A 208 -1.08 9.06 3.09
CA PHE A 208 -0.67 10.28 2.38
C PHE A 208 -1.89 11.05 1.84
N VAL A 209 -2.82 10.34 1.20
CA VAL A 209 -3.96 10.98 0.50
C VAL A 209 -5.00 11.54 1.47
N GLU A 210 -5.33 10.80 2.53
CA GLU A 210 -6.18 11.28 3.62
C GLU A 210 -5.52 12.45 4.34
N ALA A 211 -4.19 12.46 4.50
CA ALA A 211 -3.49 13.55 5.16
C ALA A 211 -3.59 14.86 4.38
N PHE A 212 -3.26 14.86 3.08
CA PHE A 212 -3.29 16.13 2.35
C PHE A 212 -4.72 16.65 2.15
N MET A 213 -5.72 15.77 2.01
CA MET A 213 -7.13 16.18 1.91
C MET A 213 -7.80 16.42 3.28
N ASP A 214 -7.12 16.13 4.39
CA ASP A 214 -7.59 16.27 5.77
C ASP A 214 -8.97 15.63 6.02
N ARG A 215 -9.17 14.42 5.49
CA ARG A 215 -10.41 13.64 5.68
C ARG A 215 -10.24 12.18 5.33
N GLU A 216 -11.13 11.35 5.88
CA GLU A 216 -11.29 9.98 5.41
C GLU A 216 -11.82 9.95 3.98
N LEU A 217 -11.29 9.02 3.19
CA LEU A 217 -11.59 8.87 1.77
C LEU A 217 -12.01 7.45 1.42
N ARG A 218 -12.59 7.28 0.23
CA ARG A 218 -12.91 5.96 -0.32
C ARG A 218 -11.86 5.58 -1.35
N GLY A 219 -11.36 4.36 -1.23
CA GLY A 219 -10.47 3.77 -2.21
C GLY A 219 -10.72 2.28 -2.35
N LYS A 220 -10.10 1.68 -3.37
CA LYS A 220 -10.15 0.24 -3.59
C LYS A 220 -8.83 -0.27 -4.18
N VAL A 221 -8.55 -1.54 -3.91
CA VAL A 221 -7.53 -2.31 -4.62
C VAL A 221 -8.06 -2.61 -6.02
N VAL A 222 -7.32 -2.23 -7.06
CA VAL A 222 -7.68 -2.45 -8.48
C VAL A 222 -6.96 -3.68 -9.02
N HIS A 223 -5.67 -3.78 -8.74
CA HIS A 223 -4.83 -4.92 -9.10
C HIS A 223 -4.04 -5.37 -7.87
N SER A 224 -3.83 -6.68 -7.75
CA SER A 224 -3.06 -7.27 -6.67
C SER A 224 -2.25 -8.47 -7.15
N VAL A 225 -0.97 -8.48 -6.78
CA VAL A 225 -0.10 -9.64 -7.01
C VAL A 225 -0.50 -10.87 -6.19
N LEU A 226 -1.37 -10.74 -5.19
CA LEU A 226 -1.99 -11.91 -4.54
C LEU A 226 -3.16 -12.48 -5.35
N ASN A 227 -3.75 -11.68 -6.24
CA ASN A 227 -4.85 -12.06 -7.13
C ASN A 227 -4.40 -12.50 -8.54
N GLY A 228 -3.10 -12.62 -8.78
CA GLY A 228 -2.57 -13.02 -10.09
C GLY A 228 -2.07 -11.89 -10.98
N ASP A 229 -2.33 -10.62 -10.63
CA ASP A 229 -1.83 -9.49 -11.39
C ASP A 229 -0.30 -9.36 -11.27
N LEU A 230 0.34 -8.69 -12.23
CA LEU A 230 1.80 -8.45 -12.18
C LEU A 230 2.17 -7.19 -11.38
N ILE A 231 1.19 -6.37 -11.02
CA ILE A 231 1.35 -5.10 -10.32
C ILE A 231 0.29 -4.94 -9.22
N CYS A 232 0.56 -4.11 -8.22
CA CYS A 232 -0.45 -3.68 -7.26
C CYS A 232 -0.85 -2.23 -7.54
N GLU A 233 -2.14 -1.98 -7.70
CA GLU A 233 -2.69 -0.66 -8.00
C GLU A 233 -3.90 -0.34 -7.16
N TYR A 234 -4.08 0.96 -6.91
CA TYR A 234 -5.13 1.49 -6.07
C TYR A 234 -5.81 2.65 -6.78
N GLU A 235 -7.13 2.74 -6.60
CA GLU A 235 -7.96 3.84 -7.07
C GLU A 235 -8.58 4.51 -5.85
N ILE A 236 -8.53 5.84 -5.80
CA ILE A 236 -9.02 6.66 -4.68
C ILE A 236 -9.97 7.71 -5.23
N GLU A 237 -11.15 7.83 -4.66
CA GLU A 237 -12.15 8.81 -5.04
C GLU A 237 -11.78 10.20 -4.50
N ILE A 238 -11.84 11.21 -5.36
CA ILE A 238 -11.68 12.60 -4.98
C ILE A 238 -13.07 13.17 -4.66
N PRO A 239 -13.31 13.72 -3.47
CA PRO A 239 -14.60 14.31 -3.11
C PRO A 239 -14.99 15.46 -4.04
N ASP A 240 -16.28 15.60 -4.33
CA ASP A 240 -16.79 16.63 -5.24
C ASP A 240 -16.42 18.05 -4.78
N ASP A 241 -16.39 18.31 -3.47
CA ASP A 241 -15.99 19.60 -2.92
C ASP A 241 -14.51 19.91 -3.17
N ILE A 242 -13.64 18.89 -3.12
CA ILE A 242 -12.22 19.05 -3.48
C ILE A 242 -12.09 19.32 -4.98
N MET A 243 -12.82 18.56 -5.81
CA MET A 243 -12.85 18.77 -7.26
C MET A 243 -13.31 20.19 -7.62
N GLN A 244 -14.36 20.69 -6.99
CA GLN A 244 -14.92 22.02 -7.27
C GLN A 244 -13.99 23.16 -6.81
N LYS A 245 -13.31 22.97 -5.69
CA LYS A 245 -12.52 24.03 -5.06
C LYS A 245 -11.07 24.09 -5.53
N TYR A 246 -10.47 22.94 -5.83
CA TYR A 246 -9.01 22.82 -6.03
C TYR A 246 -8.61 22.28 -7.40
N VAL A 247 -9.55 21.96 -8.29
CA VAL A 247 -9.22 21.55 -9.66
C VAL A 247 -9.69 22.65 -10.61
N THR A 248 -8.75 23.16 -11.41
CA THR A 248 -9.11 24.05 -12.52
C THR A 248 -9.87 23.21 -13.54
N LEU A 249 -11.10 23.61 -13.86
CA LEU A 249 -11.77 23.08 -15.05
C LEU A 249 -10.90 23.49 -16.24
N GLU A 250 -10.23 22.54 -16.87
CA GLU A 250 -9.63 22.79 -18.17
C GLU A 250 -10.73 23.32 -19.09
N GLY A 251 -10.53 24.54 -19.60
CA GLY A 251 -11.42 25.19 -20.57
C GLY A 251 -11.22 24.64 -21.97
#